data_AF-R5YF36-F1
#
_entry.id   AF-R5YF36-F1
#
_cell.length_a   1.000
_cell.length_b   1.000
_cell.length_c   1.000
_cell.angle_alpha   90.00
_cell.angle_beta   90.00
_cell.angle_gamma   90.00
#
_symmetry.space_group_name_H-M   'P 1'
#
loop_
_entity.id
_entity.type
_entity.pdbx_description
1 polymer ?
#
loop_
_entity_poly.entity_id
_entity_poly.type
_entity_poly.pdbx_seq_one_letter_code
_entity_poly.pdbx_strand_id
1 'polypeptide(L)'
;MYIDCLWVAGSFKGNGYSTDLLNACIEDSKAKGKKGICILSAAKKKPFLADPKFLKYKGFTVCDEADNGIQLWYLPFSFEAVKPGFKECAKHPHIEQTGYVLYYTNQCPFNAKYVPVLLEVAREREVPFQATRLETKEEAQNAPTPVTTYALFYNGEYVTNEQMNDKRFIKLLDGMEK
;
A
#
# COMPACT_ATOMS: atom_id res chain seq x y z
N MET A 1 -14.72 -7.12 1.80
CA MET A 1 -13.71 -7.54 0.81
C MET A 1 -12.66 -6.45 0.77
N TYR A 2 -11.37 -6.79 0.74
CA TYR A 2 -10.30 -5.82 0.59
C TYR A 2 -9.75 -5.94 -0.84
N ILE A 3 -9.60 -4.80 -1.52
CA ILE A 3 -9.01 -4.76 -2.87
C ILE A 3 -7.54 -4.44 -2.71
N ASP A 4 -6.70 -5.45 -2.95
CA ASP A 4 -5.24 -5.31 -2.92
C ASP A 4 -4.72 -4.38 -4.03
N CYS A 5 -5.25 -4.53 -5.25
CA CYS A 5 -4.83 -3.75 -6.40
C CYS A 5 -5.99 -3.55 -7.38
N LEU A 6 -6.10 -2.33 -7.92
CA LEU A 6 -6.98 -2.01 -9.04
C LEU A 6 -6.15 -1.26 -10.09
N TRP A 7 -5.77 -1.97 -11.16
CA TRP A 7 -4.88 -1.44 -12.19
C TRP A 7 -5.34 -1.86 -13.58
N VAL A 8 -5.21 -0.94 -14.53
CA VAL A 8 -5.47 -1.14 -15.96
C VAL A 8 -4.28 -0.54 -16.70
N ALA A 9 -3.76 -1.26 -17.70
CA ALA A 9 -2.67 -0.75 -18.51
C ALA A 9 -3.08 0.54 -19.23
N GLY A 10 -2.18 1.53 -19.25
CA GLY A 10 -2.45 2.87 -19.78
C GLY A 10 -2.85 2.88 -21.26
N SER A 11 -2.41 1.87 -22.02
CA SER A 11 -2.82 1.65 -23.42
C SER A 11 -4.32 1.45 -23.61
N PHE A 12 -5.05 1.10 -22.54
CA PHE A 12 -6.50 0.91 -22.56
C PHE A 12 -7.28 2.05 -21.90
N LYS A 13 -6.64 3.19 -21.64
CA LYS A 13 -7.30 4.36 -21.06
C LYS A 13 -8.49 4.78 -21.93
N GLY A 14 -9.61 5.12 -21.28
CA GLY A 14 -10.83 5.60 -21.94
C GLY A 14 -11.87 4.51 -22.26
N ASN A 15 -11.52 3.22 -22.15
CA ASN A 15 -12.44 2.11 -22.48
C ASN A 15 -13.38 1.71 -21.34
N GLY A 16 -13.30 2.33 -20.17
CA GLY A 16 -14.18 2.01 -19.04
C GLY A 16 -13.76 0.79 -18.19
N TYR A 17 -12.72 0.05 -18.56
CA TYR A 17 -12.34 -1.21 -17.89
C TYR A 17 -12.11 -1.12 -16.37
N SER A 18 -11.68 0.02 -15.82
CA SER A 18 -11.58 0.18 -14.37
C SER A 18 -12.95 0.12 -13.67
N THR A 19 -14.00 0.57 -14.36
CA THR A 19 -15.39 0.44 -13.91
C THR A 19 -15.84 -1.01 -13.99
N ASP A 20 -15.55 -1.69 -15.10
CA ASP A 20 -15.99 -3.08 -15.30
C ASP A 20 -15.35 -4.01 -14.26
N LEU A 21 -14.04 -3.85 -14.01
CA LEU A 21 -13.32 -4.61 -12.98
C LEU A 21 -13.89 -4.35 -11.58
N LEU A 22 -14.19 -3.09 -11.26
CA LEU A 22 -14.77 -2.72 -9.97
C LEU A 22 -16.19 -3.30 -9.81
N ASN A 23 -17.02 -3.23 -10.86
CA ASN A 23 -18.38 -3.78 -10.84
C ASN A 23 -18.36 -5.29 -10.65
N ALA A 24 -17.49 -6.00 -11.39
CA ALA A 24 -17.31 -7.44 -11.22
C ALA A 24 -16.88 -7.79 -9.77
N CYS A 25 -15.96 -7.02 -9.18
CA CYS A 25 -15.56 -7.20 -7.78
C CYS A 25 -16.72 -6.96 -6.79
N ILE A 26 -17.56 -5.94 -7.04
CA ILE A 26 -18.74 -5.64 -6.23
C ILE A 26 -19.76 -6.79 -6.30
N GLU A 27 -20.07 -7.26 -7.51
CA GLU A 27 -21.03 -8.34 -7.75
C GLU A 27 -20.57 -9.65 -7.08
N ASP A 28 -19.32 -10.05 -7.30
CA ASP A 28 -18.74 -11.23 -6.65
C ASP A 28 -18.73 -11.09 -5.12
N SER A 29 -18.41 -9.91 -4.60
CA SER A 29 -18.43 -9.64 -3.16
C SER A 29 -19.84 -9.75 -2.58
N LYS A 30 -20.86 -9.26 -3.28
CA LYS A 30 -22.28 -9.40 -2.88
C LYS A 30 -22.71 -10.86 -2.91
N ALA A 31 -22.39 -11.59 -3.98
CA ALA A 31 -22.70 -13.02 -4.10
C ALA A 31 -22.07 -13.86 -2.97
N LYS A 32 -20.87 -13.47 -2.51
CA LYS A 32 -20.17 -14.08 -1.36
C LYS A 32 -20.64 -13.57 0.01
N GLY A 33 -21.75 -12.83 0.08
CA GLY A 33 -22.32 -12.32 1.33
C GLY A 33 -21.43 -11.32 2.07
N LYS A 34 -20.51 -10.62 1.38
CA LYS A 34 -19.68 -9.59 2.00
C LYS A 34 -20.54 -8.35 2.29
N LYS A 35 -20.16 -7.59 3.32
CA LYS A 35 -20.88 -6.37 3.76
C LYS A 35 -20.47 -5.09 3.01
N GLY A 36 -19.44 -5.17 2.17
CA GLY A 36 -18.86 -4.05 1.46
C GLY A 36 -17.44 -4.36 0.95
N ILE A 37 -16.85 -3.37 0.29
CA ILE A 37 -15.47 -3.41 -0.21
C ILE A 37 -14.67 -2.26 0.40
N CYS A 38 -13.37 -2.46 0.60
CA CYS A 38 -12.44 -1.42 1.01
C CYS A 38 -11.12 -1.50 0.25
N ILE A 39 -10.42 -0.37 0.18
CA ILE A 39 -9.18 -0.18 -0.60
C ILE A 39 -8.37 0.97 0.00
N LEU A 40 -7.05 0.92 -0.14
CA LEU A 40 -6.18 2.02 0.28
C LEU A 40 -6.10 3.14 -0.76
N SER A 41 -6.12 4.37 -0.26
CA SER A 41 -5.88 5.59 -1.04
C SER A 41 -5.21 6.64 -0.13
N ALA A 42 -5.25 7.89 -0.55
CA ALA A 42 -4.77 9.05 0.22
C ALA A 42 -5.58 10.28 -0.21
N ALA A 43 -5.48 11.37 0.55
CA ALA A 43 -6.22 12.61 0.26
C ALA A 43 -5.93 13.18 -1.15
N LYS A 44 -4.73 12.92 -1.68
CA LYS A 44 -4.30 13.26 -3.04
C LYS A 44 -3.78 12.02 -3.73
N LYS A 45 -3.77 12.03 -5.08
CA LYS A 45 -3.23 10.92 -5.86
C LYS A 45 -1.77 10.68 -5.47
N LYS A 46 -1.48 9.48 -4.97
CA LYS A 46 -0.12 8.96 -4.74
C LYS A 46 0.14 7.76 -5.67
N PRO A 47 1.40 7.51 -6.07
CA PRO A 47 1.77 6.29 -6.79
C PRO A 47 1.38 5.04 -5.99
N PHE A 48 1.05 3.96 -6.71
CA PHE A 48 0.68 2.65 -6.13
C PHE A 48 -0.53 2.61 -5.19
N LEU A 49 -1.26 3.71 -5.04
CA LEU A 49 -2.54 3.78 -4.32
C LEU A 49 -3.68 4.11 -5.27
N ALA A 50 -4.91 3.74 -4.90
CA ALA A 50 -6.10 4.06 -5.68
C ALA A 50 -6.27 5.58 -5.81
N ASP A 51 -6.81 6.04 -6.95
CA ASP A 51 -7.06 7.47 -7.15
C ASP A 51 -8.30 7.92 -6.33
N PRO A 52 -8.15 8.85 -5.37
CA PRO A 52 -9.26 9.28 -4.52
C PRO A 52 -10.41 9.93 -5.31
N LYS A 53 -10.13 10.58 -6.45
CA LYS A 53 -11.19 11.17 -7.30
C LYS A 53 -12.03 10.08 -7.95
N PHE A 54 -11.39 9.01 -8.42
CA PHE A 54 -12.09 7.85 -8.97
C PHE A 54 -12.93 7.15 -7.89
N LEU A 55 -12.36 6.90 -6.71
CA LEU A 55 -13.08 6.28 -5.60
C LEU A 55 -14.30 7.09 -5.17
N LYS A 56 -14.15 8.41 -5.01
CA LYS A 56 -15.27 9.30 -4.69
C LYS A 56 -16.35 9.27 -5.77
N TYR A 57 -15.97 9.30 -7.05
CA TYR A 57 -16.91 9.17 -8.17
C TYR A 57 -17.68 7.83 -8.13
N LYS A 58 -17.04 6.76 -7.65
CA LYS A 58 -17.64 5.44 -7.46
C LYS A 58 -18.40 5.26 -6.13
N GLY A 59 -18.57 6.34 -5.35
CA GLY A 59 -19.35 6.33 -4.12
C GLY A 59 -18.63 5.80 -2.88
N PHE A 60 -17.31 5.60 -2.95
CA PHE A 60 -16.54 5.28 -1.75
C PHE A 60 -16.43 6.51 -0.83
N THR A 61 -16.27 6.26 0.46
CA THR A 61 -15.98 7.27 1.47
C THR A 61 -14.81 6.85 2.35
N VAL A 62 -14.12 7.79 2.98
CA VAL A 62 -13.05 7.50 3.95
C VAL A 62 -13.67 6.96 5.24
N CYS A 63 -13.13 5.86 5.79
CA CYS A 63 -13.52 5.35 7.10
C CYS A 63 -12.43 5.36 8.16
N ASP A 64 -11.15 5.45 7.76
CA ASP A 64 -10.03 5.55 8.69
C ASP A 64 -8.82 6.19 7.99
N GLU A 65 -7.89 6.73 8.77
CA GLU A 65 -6.66 7.36 8.29
C GLU A 65 -5.53 7.09 9.28
N ALA A 66 -4.35 6.75 8.75
CA ALA A 66 -3.11 6.61 9.52
C ALA A 66 -2.27 7.89 9.41
N ASP A 67 -1.37 8.12 10.37
CA ASP A 67 -0.60 9.36 10.50
C ASP A 67 0.30 9.67 9.30
N ASN A 68 0.69 8.66 8.52
CA ASN A 68 1.43 8.84 7.26
C ASN A 68 0.54 9.29 6.07
N GLY A 69 -0.72 9.65 6.33
CA GLY A 69 -1.70 10.15 5.36
C GLY A 69 -2.22 9.06 4.41
N ILE A 70 -2.17 7.79 4.82
CA ILE A 70 -2.80 6.67 4.12
C ILE A 70 -4.23 6.53 4.64
N GLN A 71 -5.18 6.50 3.71
CA GLN A 71 -6.60 6.43 4.02
C GLN A 71 -7.18 5.07 3.64
N LEU A 72 -8.03 4.53 4.51
CA LEU A 72 -8.90 3.41 4.19
C LEU A 72 -10.20 3.96 3.61
N TRP A 73 -10.49 3.60 2.37
CA TRP A 73 -11.74 3.94 1.71
C TRP A 73 -12.64 2.73 1.67
N TYR A 74 -13.95 2.92 1.90
CA TYR A 74 -14.92 1.85 1.89
C TYR A 74 -16.18 2.21 1.09
N LEU A 75 -16.79 1.17 0.51
CA LEU A 75 -18.11 1.19 -0.12
C LEU A 75 -18.97 0.12 0.55
N PRO A 76 -19.92 0.49 1.43
CA PRO A 76 -20.80 -0.45 2.10
C PRO A 76 -21.89 -0.95 1.15
N PHE A 77 -22.36 -2.19 1.35
CA PHE A 77 -23.49 -2.75 0.61
C PHE A 77 -24.82 -2.66 1.38
N SER A 78 -24.76 -2.30 2.67
CA SER A 78 -25.92 -2.02 3.51
C SER A 78 -25.60 -0.91 4.50
N PHE A 79 -26.64 -0.22 5.01
CA PHE A 79 -26.49 0.85 6.00
C PHE A 79 -25.95 0.36 7.35
N GLU A 80 -26.15 -0.93 7.66
CA GLU A 80 -25.71 -1.57 8.91
C GLU A 80 -24.27 -2.09 8.84
N ALA A 81 -23.58 -1.93 7.70
CA ALA A 81 -22.22 -2.40 7.54
C ALA A 81 -21.27 -1.64 8.48
N VAL A 82 -20.65 -2.37 9.41
CA VAL A 82 -19.61 -1.83 10.29
C VAL A 82 -18.43 -1.33 9.43
N LYS A 83 -17.98 -0.11 9.71
CA LYS A 83 -16.82 0.48 9.04
C LYS A 83 -15.56 -0.31 9.38
N PRO A 84 -14.74 -0.71 8.39
CA PRO A 84 -13.44 -1.27 8.67
C PRO A 84 -12.49 -0.17 9.17
N GLY A 85 -11.45 -0.57 9.91
CA GLY A 85 -10.44 0.34 10.42
C GLY A 85 -9.07 -0.32 10.49
N PHE A 86 -8.05 0.49 10.64
CA PHE A 86 -6.68 0.04 10.89
C PHE A 86 -6.55 -0.45 12.32
N LYS A 87 -5.65 -1.43 12.51
CA LYS A 87 -5.21 -1.80 13.86
C LYS A 87 -4.29 -0.70 14.39
N GLU A 88 -4.23 -0.59 15.71
CA GLU A 88 -3.44 0.44 16.39
C GLU A 88 -1.97 0.44 15.96
N CYS A 89 -1.37 -0.74 15.81
CA CYS A 89 0.02 -0.89 15.33
C CYS A 89 0.28 -0.31 13.94
N ALA A 90 -0.76 -0.12 13.12
CA ALA A 90 -0.66 0.45 11.79
C ALA A 90 -1.09 1.92 11.74
N LYS A 91 -1.73 2.47 12.79
CA LYS A 91 -2.21 3.86 12.79
C LYS A 91 -1.09 4.87 12.88
N HIS A 92 -0.03 4.51 13.58
CA HIS A 92 1.13 5.37 13.85
C HIS A 92 2.39 4.69 13.28
N PRO A 93 2.65 4.78 11.97
CA PRO A 93 3.74 4.02 11.36
C PRO A 93 5.10 4.43 11.92
N HIS A 94 5.64 3.56 12.76
CA HIS A 94 6.92 3.75 13.43
C HIS A 94 7.54 2.40 13.72
N ILE A 95 8.87 2.35 13.78
CA ILE A 95 9.64 1.14 14.13
C ILE A 95 10.77 1.47 15.09
N GLU A 96 11.21 0.51 15.90
CA GLU A 96 12.31 0.75 16.85
C GLU A 96 13.70 0.59 16.21
N GLN A 97 13.77 0.00 15.02
CA GLN A 97 15.03 -0.30 14.36
C GLN A 97 15.68 0.95 13.73
N THR A 98 17.00 1.02 13.88
CA THR A 98 17.85 2.00 13.19
C THR A 98 18.26 1.51 11.80
N GLY A 99 18.61 2.44 10.91
CA GLY A 99 18.92 2.14 9.51
C GLY A 99 17.65 1.98 8.67
N TYR A 100 17.81 1.47 7.45
CA TYR A 100 16.67 1.22 6.57
C TYR A 100 16.02 -0.11 6.86
N VAL A 101 14.70 -0.12 6.99
CA VAL A 101 13.91 -1.35 7.09
C VAL A 101 12.77 -1.31 6.08
N LEU A 102 12.71 -2.33 5.23
CA LEU A 102 11.68 -2.51 4.24
C LEU A 102 10.75 -3.65 4.65
N TYR A 103 9.48 -3.34 4.92
CA TYR A 103 8.41 -4.33 5.01
C TYR A 103 7.74 -4.49 3.65
N TYR A 104 7.58 -5.73 3.17
CA TYR A 104 6.98 -5.97 1.87
C TYR A 104 6.30 -7.33 1.77
N THR A 105 5.42 -7.48 0.78
CA THR A 105 4.82 -8.75 0.36
C THR A 105 5.08 -8.99 -1.12
N ASN A 106 4.84 -10.22 -1.59
CA ASN A 106 4.86 -10.53 -3.03
C ASN A 106 3.53 -10.17 -3.73
N GLN A 107 2.66 -9.37 -3.11
CA GLN A 107 1.46 -8.82 -3.75
C GLN A 107 1.84 -8.02 -5.01
N CYS A 108 2.94 -7.28 -4.96
CA CYS A 108 3.51 -6.63 -6.13
C CYS A 108 4.62 -7.53 -6.72
N PRO A 109 4.47 -8.06 -7.95
CA PRO A 109 5.46 -8.96 -8.54
C PRO A 109 6.83 -8.31 -8.75
N PHE A 110 6.87 -6.99 -8.87
CA PHE A 110 8.11 -6.23 -9.00
C PHE A 110 9.01 -6.30 -7.74
N ASN A 111 8.44 -6.59 -6.55
CA ASN A 111 9.25 -6.73 -5.33
C ASN A 111 10.24 -7.91 -5.43
N ALA A 112 9.85 -8.99 -6.11
CA ALA A 112 10.74 -10.13 -6.34
C ALA A 112 12.00 -9.74 -7.14
N LYS A 113 11.90 -8.72 -8.00
CA LYS A 113 13.02 -8.19 -8.77
C LYS A 113 13.81 -7.14 -7.98
N TYR A 114 13.13 -6.13 -7.45
CA TYR A 114 13.81 -4.92 -6.97
C TYR A 114 14.28 -4.99 -5.52
N VAL A 115 13.66 -5.81 -4.65
CA VAL A 115 14.17 -5.96 -3.28
C VAL A 115 15.60 -6.50 -3.24
N PRO A 116 15.97 -7.55 -4.01
CA PRO A 116 17.37 -7.98 -4.12
C PRO A 116 18.31 -6.88 -4.64
N VAL A 117 17.86 -6.06 -5.58
CA VAL A 117 18.64 -4.94 -6.12
C VAL A 117 18.91 -3.88 -5.05
N LEU A 118 17.91 -3.57 -4.22
CA LEU A 118 18.06 -2.63 -3.11
C LEU A 118 19.06 -3.14 -2.06
N LEU A 119 19.01 -4.44 -1.73
CA LEU A 119 19.97 -5.08 -0.83
C LEU A 119 21.39 -4.97 -1.37
N GLU A 120 21.59 -5.19 -2.67
CA GLU A 120 22.92 -5.09 -3.29
C GLU A 120 23.45 -3.64 -3.28
N VAL A 121 22.61 -2.67 -3.64
CA VAL A 121 22.98 -1.24 -3.56
C VAL A 121 23.33 -0.82 -2.14
N ALA A 122 22.57 -1.26 -1.14
CA ALA A 122 22.86 -0.97 0.26
C ALA A 122 24.19 -1.59 0.70
N ARG A 123 24.46 -2.83 0.27
CA ARG A 123 25.72 -3.54 0.53
C ARG A 123 26.92 -2.81 -0.10
N GLU A 124 26.82 -2.39 -1.36
CA GLU A 124 27.88 -1.66 -2.07
C GLU A 124 28.17 -0.29 -1.46
N ARG A 125 27.16 0.33 -0.83
CA ARG A 125 27.27 1.65 -0.18
C ARG A 125 27.49 1.58 1.34
N GLU A 126 27.67 0.38 1.89
CA GLU A 126 27.88 0.16 3.32
C GLU A 126 26.75 0.75 4.21
N VAL A 127 25.52 0.73 3.69
CA VAL A 127 24.33 1.25 4.38
C VAL A 127 23.59 0.10 5.09
N PRO A 128 23.29 0.23 6.40
CA PRO A 128 22.44 -0.74 7.10
C PRO A 128 21.04 -0.82 6.47
N PHE A 129 20.70 -1.97 5.91
CA PHE A 129 19.43 -2.22 5.25
C PHE A 129 18.90 -3.61 5.58
N GLN A 130 17.66 -3.69 6.05
CA GLN A 130 16.94 -4.92 6.30
C GLN A 130 15.69 -5.01 5.42
N ALA A 131 15.49 -6.16 4.78
CA ALA A 131 14.24 -6.47 4.08
C ALA A 131 13.46 -7.56 4.83
N THR A 132 12.26 -7.23 5.30
CA THR A 132 11.36 -8.15 6.00
C THR A 132 10.16 -8.47 5.11
N ARG A 133 10.15 -9.69 4.58
CA ARG A 133 9.02 -10.21 3.81
C ARG A 133 7.93 -10.68 4.76
N LEU A 134 6.72 -10.16 4.59
CA LEU A 134 5.51 -10.62 5.29
C LEU A 134 4.92 -11.78 4.47
N GLU A 135 4.79 -12.95 5.07
CA GLU A 135 4.37 -14.19 4.41
C GLU A 135 3.00 -14.66 4.88
N THR A 136 2.62 -14.28 6.10
CA THR A 136 1.36 -14.69 6.70
C THR A 136 0.39 -13.52 6.87
N LYS A 137 -0.89 -13.87 6.98
CA LYS A 137 -1.94 -12.91 7.35
C LYS A 137 -1.63 -12.25 8.70
N GLU A 138 -1.11 -13.02 9.66
CA GLU A 138 -0.83 -12.51 11.00
C GLU A 138 0.28 -11.46 10.97
N GLU A 139 1.38 -11.73 10.26
CA GLU A 139 2.46 -10.77 10.04
C GLU A 139 1.94 -9.50 9.34
N ALA A 140 1.14 -9.65 8.28
CA ALA A 140 0.53 -8.51 7.59
C ALA A 140 -0.39 -7.68 8.49
N GLN A 141 -1.16 -8.33 9.38
CA GLN A 141 -2.04 -7.65 10.33
C GLN A 141 -1.31 -7.05 11.53
N ASN A 142 -0.06 -7.43 11.78
CA ASN A 142 0.78 -6.89 12.86
C ASN A 142 1.88 -5.96 12.34
N ALA A 143 1.91 -5.68 11.03
CA ALA A 143 2.86 -4.76 10.43
C ALA A 143 2.70 -3.33 11.01
N PRO A 144 3.81 -2.57 11.11
CA PRO A 144 3.81 -1.20 11.67
C PRO A 144 3.28 -0.16 10.67
N THR A 145 2.41 -0.56 9.74
CA THR A 145 1.97 0.29 8.62
C THR A 145 0.71 -0.30 8.02
N PRO A 146 -0.22 0.54 7.51
CA PRO A 146 -1.37 0.04 6.79
C PRO A 146 -1.00 -0.48 5.39
N VAL A 147 0.19 -0.14 4.88
CA VAL A 147 0.64 -0.54 3.53
C VAL A 147 1.63 -1.69 3.62
N THR A 148 1.15 -2.91 3.43
CA THR A 148 1.96 -4.14 3.51
C THR A 148 2.58 -4.54 2.17
N THR A 149 2.20 -3.90 1.07
CA THR A 149 2.77 -4.17 -0.25
C THR A 149 4.26 -3.81 -0.31
N TYR A 150 4.60 -2.61 0.17
CA TYR A 150 5.94 -2.04 0.21
C TYR A 150 5.88 -0.85 1.17
N ALA A 151 6.70 -0.86 2.22
CA ALA A 151 6.83 0.25 3.16
C ALA A 151 8.27 0.33 3.66
N LEU A 152 8.95 1.40 3.28
CA LEU A 152 10.32 1.68 3.69
C LEU A 152 10.30 2.64 4.89
N PHE A 153 11.12 2.32 5.88
CA PHE A 153 11.38 3.11 7.07
C PHE A 153 12.86 3.46 7.16
N TYR A 154 13.19 4.54 7.86
CA TYR A 154 14.55 4.94 8.19
C TYR A 154 14.61 5.53 9.59
N ASN A 155 15.42 4.94 10.48
CA ASN A 155 15.58 5.38 11.87
C ASN A 155 14.23 5.58 12.59
N GLY A 156 13.36 4.58 12.47
CA GLY A 156 12.03 4.58 13.06
C GLY A 156 10.95 5.28 12.25
N GLU A 157 11.29 6.21 11.37
CA GLU A 157 10.31 7.01 10.65
C GLU A 157 9.89 6.39 9.32
N TYR A 158 8.60 6.52 8.99
CA TYR A 158 8.07 6.10 7.70
C TYR A 158 8.60 6.98 6.56
N VAL A 159 9.21 6.36 5.55
CA VAL A 159 9.79 7.07 4.39
C VAL A 159 8.82 7.05 3.22
N THR A 160 8.40 5.87 2.76
CA THR A 160 7.53 5.77 1.58
C THR A 160 6.90 4.39 1.39
N ASN A 161 5.77 4.32 0.67
CA ASN A 161 5.21 3.10 0.10
C ASN A 161 5.47 2.96 -1.40
N GLU A 162 6.29 3.84 -1.98
CA GLU A 162 6.60 3.78 -3.39
C GLU A 162 7.71 2.78 -3.65
N GLN A 163 7.41 1.80 -4.49
CA GLN A 163 8.42 0.87 -4.95
C GLN A 163 9.59 1.60 -5.60
N MET A 164 10.80 1.21 -5.21
CA MET A 164 12.04 1.76 -5.73
C MET A 164 12.76 0.76 -6.62
N ASN A 165 13.47 1.30 -7.61
CA ASN A 165 14.57 0.61 -8.28
C ASN A 165 15.91 1.14 -7.72
N ASP A 166 17.00 0.59 -8.24
CA ASP A 166 18.38 1.05 -8.00
C ASP A 166 18.52 2.58 -8.05
N LYS A 167 18.11 3.22 -9.14
CA LYS A 167 18.31 4.66 -9.34
C LYS A 167 17.57 5.51 -8.31
N ARG A 168 16.32 5.14 -7.99
CA ARG A 168 15.52 5.84 -6.98
C ARG A 168 16.11 5.66 -5.59
N PHE A 169 16.57 4.46 -5.27
CA PHE A 169 17.16 4.18 -3.97
C PHE A 169 18.51 4.89 -3.80
N ILE A 170 19.38 4.85 -4.81
CA ILE A 170 20.62 5.65 -4.86
C ILE A 170 20.34 7.13 -4.61
N LYS A 171 19.36 7.70 -5.33
CA LYS A 171 18.98 9.11 -5.15
C LYS A 171 18.45 9.41 -3.75
N LEU A 172 17.74 8.46 -3.12
CA LEU A 172 17.29 8.60 -1.73
C LEU A 172 18.49 8.70 -0.79
N LEU A 173 19.49 7.83 -0.95
CA LEU A 173 20.71 7.82 -0.16
C LEU A 173 21.50 9.14 -0.33
N ASP A 174 21.73 9.55 -1.58
CA ASP A 174 22.46 10.81 -1.89
C ASP A 174 21.72 12.06 -1.36
N GLY A 175 20.39 11.99 -1.26
CA GLY A 175 19.56 13.08 -0.75
C GLY A 175 19.59 13.25 0.77
N MET A 176 20.10 12.24 1.50
CA MET A 176 20.21 12.26 2.96
C MET A 176 21.59 12.69 3.48
N GLU A 177 22.61 12.84 2.62
CA GLU A 177 23.94 13.35 2.98
C GLU A 177 23.99 14.89 3.17
N LYS A 178 22.98 15.49 3.81
CA LYS A 178 23.00 16.93 4.14
C LYS A 178 22.88 17.20 5.63
#